data_AF-A0A966H3P4-F1
#
_entry.id   AF-A0A966H3P4-F1
#
_cell.length_a   1.000
_cell.length_b   1.000
_cell.length_c   1.000
_cell.angle_alpha   90.00
_cell.angle_beta   90.00
_cell.angle_gamma   90.00
#
_symmetry.space_group_name_H-M   'P 1'
#
loop_
_entity.id
_entity.type
_entity.pdbx_description
1 polymer ?
#
loop_
_entity_poly.entity_id
_entity_poly.type
_entity_poly.pdbx_seq_one_letter_code
_entity_poly.pdbx_strand_id
1 'polypeptide(L)'
;MELAKEDEIFFSPSLEIENKDTKHGLSISAVGVPNNYEFYIFYKRPKKIKILFGLKEKIDNNYTSDKTGQTKKDVIDCLDALLRNDMEYLASKIGH
;
A
#
# COMPACT_ATOMS: atom_id res chain seq x y z
N MET A 1 -8.34 24.76 -21.90
CA MET A 1 -8.16 23.90 -20.70
C MET A 1 -9.48 23.95 -19.98
N GLU A 2 -10.24 22.86 -20.02
CA GLU A 2 -11.51 22.75 -19.30
C GLU A 2 -11.19 22.48 -17.83
N LEU A 3 -11.73 23.28 -16.91
CA LEU A 3 -11.55 23.10 -15.48
C LEU A 3 -12.53 22.02 -15.02
N ALA A 4 -12.04 20.98 -14.33
CA ALA A 4 -12.90 19.96 -13.73
C ALA A 4 -13.90 20.63 -12.78
N LYS A 5 -15.14 20.14 -12.78
CA LYS A 5 -16.17 20.66 -11.86
C LYS A 5 -15.84 20.22 -10.43
N GLU A 6 -16.19 21.03 -9.42
CA GLU A 6 -15.85 20.74 -8.01
C GLU A 6 -16.38 19.39 -7.53
N ASP A 7 -17.51 18.92 -8.07
CA ASP A 7 -18.12 17.62 -7.80
C ASP A 7 -17.41 16.43 -8.50
N GLU A 8 -16.48 16.71 -9.40
CA GLU A 8 -15.58 15.73 -10.03
C GLU A 8 -14.23 15.62 -9.29
N ILE A 9 -13.99 16.47 -8.28
CA ILE A 9 -12.77 16.45 -7.47
C ILE A 9 -12.98 15.50 -6.28
N PHE A 10 -12.65 14.23 -6.49
CA PHE A 10 -12.70 13.22 -5.43
C PHE A 10 -11.50 13.36 -4.49
N PHE A 11 -11.73 13.78 -3.25
CA PHE A 11 -10.75 13.67 -2.17
C PHE A 11 -10.92 12.34 -1.45
N SER A 12 -10.01 11.39 -1.73
CA SER A 12 -9.90 10.15 -0.95
C SER A 12 -8.98 10.39 0.23
N PRO A 13 -9.45 10.30 1.49
CA PRO A 13 -8.57 10.43 2.64
C PRO A 13 -7.59 9.25 2.67
N SER A 14 -6.33 9.56 2.97
CA SER A 14 -5.25 8.57 3.06
C SER A 14 -4.54 8.62 4.41
N LEU A 15 -4.10 7.46 4.86
CA LEU A 15 -3.28 7.27 6.06
C LEU A 15 -1.97 6.58 5.66
N GLU A 16 -0.84 7.15 6.05
CA GLU A 16 0.48 6.56 5.84
C GLU A 16 1.18 6.31 7.19
N ILE A 17 1.71 5.10 7.36
CA ILE A 17 2.42 4.67 8.56
C ILE A 17 3.69 3.94 8.12
N GLU A 18 4.84 4.34 8.65
CA GLU A 18 6.14 3.70 8.40
C GLU A 18 6.81 3.31 9.73
N ASN A 19 7.31 2.08 9.80
CA ASN A 19 8.26 1.67 10.84
C ASN A 19 9.64 2.28 10.51
N LYS A 20 10.11 3.18 11.37
CA LYS A 20 11.36 3.92 11.14
C LYS A 20 12.61 3.05 11.11
N ASP A 21 12.59 1.92 11.82
CA ASP A 21 13.73 1.02 11.97
C ASP A 21 13.81 0.04 10.78
N THR A 22 12.68 -0.52 10.37
CA THR A 22 12.64 -1.55 9.32
C THR A 22 12.36 -0.98 7.93
N LYS A 23 11.85 0.25 7.82
CA LYS A 23 11.40 0.90 6.57
C LYS A 23 10.22 0.23 5.89
N HIS A 24 9.52 -0.63 6.60
CA HIS A 24 8.24 -1.17 6.16
C HIS A 24 7.13 -0.16 6.44
N GLY A 25 6.26 0.10 5.47
CA GLY A 25 5.17 1.05 5.63
C GLY A 25 3.94 0.67 4.83
N LEU A 26 2.79 1.11 5.35
CA LEU A 26 1.49 0.99 4.70
C LEU A 26 0.99 2.39 4.37
N SER A 27 0.55 2.59 3.12
CA SER A 27 -0.30 3.71 2.75
C SER A 27 -1.68 3.18 2.36
N ILE A 28 -2.73 3.74 2.95
CA ILE A 28 -4.09 3.25 2.83
C ILE A 28 -4.99 4.41 2.41
N SER A 29 -5.73 4.26 1.33
CA SER A 29 -6.73 5.24 0.88
C SER A 29 -8.13 4.64 0.97
N ALA A 30 -9.07 5.40 1.53
CA ALA A 30 -10.49 5.04 1.48
C ALA A 30 -11.13 5.68 0.24
N VAL A 31 -11.72 4.86 -0.62
CA VAL A 31 -12.29 5.27 -1.90
C VAL A 31 -13.75 4.82 -1.98
N GLY A 32 -14.60 5.60 -2.62
CA GLY A 32 -16.03 5.32 -2.77
C GLY A 32 -16.91 6.30 -2.00
N VAL A 33 -18.09 5.85 -1.61
CA VAL A 33 -19.15 6.68 -1.01
C VAL A 33 -19.47 6.22 0.41
N PRO A 34 -20.10 7.06 1.25
CA PRO A 34 -20.51 6.66 2.59
C PRO A 34 -21.27 5.32 2.60
N ASN A 35 -20.90 4.43 3.52
CA ASN A 35 -21.40 3.05 3.66
C ASN A 35 -20.99 2.06 2.54
N ASN A 36 -20.26 2.51 1.52
CA ASN A 36 -19.72 1.64 0.46
C ASN A 36 -18.30 2.10 0.09
N TYR A 37 -17.37 1.88 1.02
CA TYR A 37 -15.96 2.15 0.82
C TYR A 37 -15.20 0.88 0.44
N GLU A 38 -14.33 1.03 -0.54
CA GLU A 38 -13.22 0.12 -0.78
C GLU A 38 -11.90 0.79 -0.36
N PHE A 39 -10.87 -0.03 -0.15
CA PHE A 39 -9.58 0.44 0.29
C PHE A 39 -8.48 0.06 -0.69
N TYR A 40 -7.61 1.02 -0.95
CA TYR A 40 -6.36 0.79 -1.67
C TYR A 40 -5.26 0.69 -0.64
N ILE A 41 -4.53 -0.42 -0.64
CA ILE A 41 -3.44 -0.68 0.30
C ILE A 41 -2.14 -0.76 -0.49
N PHE A 42 -1.20 0.12 -0.15
CA PHE A 42 0.16 0.14 -0.68
C PHE A 42 1.12 -0.32 0.41
N TYR A 43 1.93 -1.34 0.12
CA TYR A 43 2.94 -1.86 1.03
C TYR A 43 4.34 -1.56 0.51
N LYS A 44 4.99 -0.60 1.18
CA LYS A 44 6.36 -0.14 0.89
C LYS A 44 7.35 -0.87 1.79
N ARG A 45 8.46 -1.34 1.21
CA ARG A 45 9.54 -2.03 1.94
C ARG A 45 10.85 -2.06 1.16
N PRO A 46 11.99 -2.24 1.83
CA PRO A 46 13.21 -2.69 1.16
C PRO A 46 12.99 -4.09 0.55
N LYS A 47 13.19 -4.25 -0.76
CA LYS A 47 13.11 -5.56 -1.44
C LYS A 47 14.33 -5.74 -2.34
N LYS A 48 14.96 -6.91 -2.25
CA LYS A 48 15.95 -7.32 -3.24
C LYS A 48 15.22 -7.65 -4.54
N ILE A 49 15.58 -6.97 -5.62
CA ILE A 49 14.99 -7.17 -6.95
C ILE A 49 16.05 -7.60 -7.96
N LYS A 50 15.62 -8.43 -8.91
CA LYS A 50 16.42 -8.87 -10.04
C LYS A 50 16.24 -7.90 -11.20
N ILE A 51 17.34 -7.52 -11.84
CA ILE A 51 17.37 -6.68 -13.03
C ILE A 51 18.17 -7.38 -14.14
N LEU A 52 18.04 -6.90 -15.39
CA LEU A 52 18.71 -7.47 -16.58
C LEU A 52 18.47 -8.98 -16.70
N PHE A 53 17.22 -9.40 -16.85
CA PHE A 53 16.83 -10.83 -16.95
C PHE A 53 17.35 -11.73 -15.82
N GLY A 54 17.62 -11.16 -14.64
CA GLY A 54 18.14 -11.91 -13.49
C GLY A 54 19.66 -11.96 -13.39
N LEU A 55 20.39 -11.26 -14.26
CA LEU A 55 21.86 -11.23 -14.24
C LEU A 55 22.44 -10.34 -13.14
N LYS A 56 21.66 -9.40 -12.59
CA LYS A 56 22.09 -8.57 -11.45
C LYS A 56 20.98 -8.44 -10.42
N GLU A 57 21.39 -8.27 -9.17
CA GLU A 57 20.51 -7.96 -8.04
C GLU A 57 20.79 -6.56 -7.52
N LYS A 58 19.75 -5.84 -7.11
CA LYS A 58 19.87 -4.61 -6.33
C LYS A 58 18.83 -4.59 -5.22
N ILE A 59 19.11 -3.84 -4.15
CA ILE A 59 18.10 -3.52 -3.15
C ILE A 59 17.35 -2.27 -3.62
N ASP A 60 16.04 -2.38 -3.74
CA ASP A 60 15.16 -1.22 -3.85
C ASP A 60 14.61 -0.92 -2.46
N ASN A 61 15.08 0.18 -1.86
CA ASN A 61 14.71 0.59 -0.51
C ASN A 61 13.24 1.03 -0.39
N ASN A 62 12.58 1.36 -1.52
CA ASN A 62 11.22 1.89 -1.55
C ASN A 62 10.30 1.02 -2.42
N TYR A 63 10.62 -0.27 -2.56
CA TYR A 63 9.80 -1.19 -3.35
C TYR A 63 8.37 -1.19 -2.81
N THR A 64 7.42 -0.86 -3.66
CA THR A 64 6.02 -0.72 -3.30
C THR A 64 5.19 -1.69 -4.13
N SER A 65 4.33 -2.44 -3.46
CA SER A 65 3.27 -3.24 -4.09
C SER A 65 1.93 -2.74 -3.62
N ASP A 66 0.91 -2.85 -4.45
CA ASP A 66 -0.42 -2.34 -4.13
C ASP A 66 -1.52 -3.37 -4.38
N LYS A 67 -2.64 -3.18 -3.68
CA LYS A 67 -3.84 -3.97 -3.87
C LYS A 67 -5.07 -3.11 -3.62
N THR A 68 -5.94 -3.04 -4.61
CA THR A 68 -7.19 -2.27 -4.58
C THR A 68 -8.39 -3.16 -4.27
N GLY A 69 -9.58 -2.57 -4.09
CA GLY A 69 -10.81 -3.33 -3.80
C GLY A 69 -10.79 -4.07 -2.45
N GLN A 70 -9.97 -3.61 -1.50
CA GLN A 70 -9.83 -4.26 -0.20
C GLN A 70 -10.95 -3.83 0.75
N THR A 71 -11.30 -4.71 1.68
CA THR A 71 -12.30 -4.41 2.70
C THR A 71 -11.67 -3.67 3.89
N LYS A 72 -12.51 -3.06 4.73
CA LYS A 72 -12.06 -2.51 6.03
C LYS A 72 -11.34 -3.57 6.88
N LYS A 73 -11.79 -4.84 6.83
CA LYS A 73 -11.15 -5.92 7.57
C LYS A 73 -9.74 -6.19 7.05
N ASP A 74 -9.53 -6.20 5.74
CA ASP A 74 -8.21 -6.38 5.14
C ASP A 74 -7.24 -5.28 5.58
N VAL A 75 -7.71 -4.04 5.68
CA VAL A 75 -6.92 -2.90 6.20
C VAL A 75 -6.49 -3.17 7.65
N ILE A 76 -7.42 -3.56 8.52
CA ILE A 76 -7.13 -3.86 9.93
C ILE A 76 -6.11 -4.99 10.04
N ASP A 77 -6.31 -6.08 9.29
CA ASP A 77 -5.41 -7.24 9.30
C ASP A 77 -3.99 -6.84 8.86
N CYS A 78 -3.85 -5.94 7.86
CA CYS A 78 -2.55 -5.41 7.45
C CYS A 78 -1.91 -4.51 8.51
N LEU A 79 -2.69 -3.63 9.16
CA LEU A 79 -2.18 -2.79 10.24
C LEU A 79 -1.68 -3.63 11.42
N ASP A 80 -2.45 -4.64 11.83
CA ASP A 80 -2.07 -5.57 12.89
C ASP A 80 -0.83 -6.40 12.53
N ALA A 81 -0.67 -6.76 11.26
CA ALA A 81 0.55 -7.42 10.77
C ALA A 81 1.76 -6.48 10.84
N LEU A 82 1.61 -5.21 10.44
CA LEU A 82 2.68 -4.20 10.55
C LEU A 82 3.10 -4.01 12.02
N LEU A 83 2.14 -3.88 12.94
CA LEU A 83 2.41 -3.69 14.37
C LEU A 83 3.10 -4.89 15.02
N ARG A 84 2.81 -6.12 14.57
CA ARG A 84 3.41 -7.36 15.09
C ARG A 84 4.69 -7.78 14.35
N ASN A 85 5.18 -6.96 13.43
CA ASN A 85 6.30 -7.26 12.55
C ASN A 85 6.11 -8.51 11.65
N ASP A 86 4.87 -8.85 11.29
CA ASP A 86 4.54 -9.96 10.40
C ASP A 86 4.68 -9.56 8.92
N MET A 87 5.94 -9.42 8.48
CA MET A 87 6.26 -8.94 7.13
C MET A 87 6.00 -9.98 6.05
N GLU A 88 6.00 -11.27 6.41
CA GLU A 88 5.67 -12.37 5.51
C GLU A 88 4.19 -12.33 5.14
N TYR A 89 3.29 -12.14 6.12
CA TYR A 89 1.88 -11.93 5.85
C TYR A 89 1.65 -10.75 4.93
N LEU A 90 2.25 -9.58 5.21
CA LEU A 90 2.11 -8.39 4.38
C LEU A 90 2.62 -8.62 2.95
N ALA A 91 3.75 -9.32 2.80
CA ALA A 91 4.31 -9.64 1.50
C ALA A 91 3.45 -10.63 0.72
N SER A 92 2.79 -11.57 1.38
CA SER A 92 1.86 -12.50 0.74
C SER A 92 0.51 -11.85 0.40
N LYS A 93 -0.02 -11.02 1.31
CA LYS A 93 -1.35 -10.40 1.16
C LYS A 93 -1.38 -9.30 0.10
N ILE A 94 -0.34 -8.47 0.07
CA ILE A 94 -0.24 -7.25 -0.77
C ILE A 94 0.89 -7.34 -1.81
N GLY A 95 1.86 -8.23 -1.64
CA GLY A 95 2.96 -8.38 -2.60
C GLY A 95 2.58 -9.17 -3.85
N HIS A 96 3.26 -8.81 -4.95
CA HIS A 96 3.42 -9.64 -6.14
C HIS A 96 4.79 -10.33 -6.12
#